data_AF-A0A3A4K4S4-F1
#
_entry.id   AF-A0A3A4K4S4-F1
#
_cell.length_a   1.000
_cell.length_b   1.000
_cell.length_c   1.000
_cell.angle_alpha   90.00
_cell.angle_beta   90.00
_cell.angle_gamma   90.00
#
_symmetry.space_group_name_H-M   'P 1'
#
loop_
_entity.id
_entity.type
_entity.pdbx_description
1 polymer ?
#
loop_
_entity_poly.entity_id
_entity_poly.type
_entity_poly.pdbx_seq_one_letter_code
_entity_poly.pdbx_strand_id
1 'polypeptide(L)'
;MKKGFTLVEIMIVVAIIALLAAIAIPNLLRARVNANESTAQATLKTIATAAESFASANAGAYPSNMSAMLTANPAYLNENYTNGTRQGYNFTCTFTATSYVCNATPATINQTGTRSFAICTGAVMNTSAVGSATAPACP
;
A
#
# COMPACT_ATOMS: atom_id res chain seq x y z
N MET A 1 -50.99 -17.47 15.38
CA MET A 1 -50.79 -17.82 13.96
C MET A 1 -49.47 -17.22 13.52
N LYS A 2 -48.46 -18.03 13.20
CA LYS A 2 -47.18 -17.54 12.68
C LYS A 2 -47.39 -17.22 11.19
N LYS A 3 -47.33 -15.93 10.82
CA LYS A 3 -47.30 -15.52 9.42
C LYS A 3 -46.02 -16.10 8.81
N GLY A 4 -46.16 -17.09 7.93
CA GLY A 4 -45.06 -17.60 7.13
C GLY A 4 -44.76 -16.61 6.01
N PHE A 5 -43.48 -16.33 5.78
CA PHE A 5 -43.02 -15.59 4.60
C PHE A 5 -43.46 -16.34 3.33
N THR A 6 -43.91 -15.60 2.32
CA THR A 6 -44.27 -16.21 1.04
C THR A 6 -43.00 -16.51 0.24
N LEU A 7 -42.98 -17.63 -0.49
CA LEU A 7 -41.84 -17.99 -1.35
C LEU A 7 -41.57 -16.92 -2.43
N VAL A 8 -42.63 -16.31 -2.94
CA VAL A 8 -42.56 -15.24 -3.95
C VAL A 8 -41.85 -13.99 -3.40
N GLU A 9 -42.13 -13.65 -2.14
CA GLU A 9 -41.53 -12.50 -1.46
C GLU A 9 -40.02 -12.68 -1.23
N ILE A 10 -39.57 -13.91 -0.94
CA ILE A 10 -38.13 -14.19 -0.91
C ILE A 10 -37.53 -14.13 -2.32
N MET A 11 -38.20 -14.68 -3.35
CA MET A 11 -37.67 -14.68 -4.73
C MET A 11 -37.42 -13.29 -5.30
N ILE A 12 -38.36 -12.35 -5.12
CA ILE A 12 -38.18 -10.97 -5.63
C ILE A 12 -37.06 -10.24 -4.88
N VAL A 13 -36.89 -10.52 -3.59
CA VAL A 13 -35.86 -9.89 -2.75
C VAL A 13 -34.46 -10.35 -3.18
N VAL A 14 -34.24 -11.65 -3.37
CA VAL A 14 -32.94 -12.12 -3.88
C VAL A 14 -32.68 -11.64 -5.31
N ALA A 15 -33.70 -11.51 -6.16
CA ALA A 15 -33.53 -10.96 -7.51
C ALA A 15 -33.04 -9.50 -7.50
N ILE A 16 -33.62 -8.65 -6.66
CA ILE A 16 -33.20 -7.24 -6.53
C ILE A 16 -31.81 -7.14 -5.89
N ILE A 17 -31.52 -7.93 -4.83
CA ILE A 17 -30.18 -7.96 -4.21
C ILE A 17 -29.12 -8.41 -5.22
N ALA A 18 -29.40 -9.43 -6.04
CA ALA A 18 -28.47 -9.90 -7.07
C ALA A 18 -28.18 -8.82 -8.13
N LEU A 19 -29.20 -8.06 -8.56
CA LEU A 19 -29.03 -6.94 -9.48
C LEU A 19 -28.14 -5.83 -8.89
N LEU A 20 -28.40 -5.44 -7.64
CA LEU A 20 -27.59 -4.42 -6.96
C LEU A 20 -26.16 -4.90 -6.74
N ALA A 21 -25.97 -6.15 -6.33
CA ALA A 21 -24.67 -6.75 -6.11
C ALA A 21 -23.83 -6.83 -7.41
N ALA A 22 -24.47 -7.16 -8.55
CA ALA A 22 -23.79 -7.23 -9.84
C ALA A 22 -23.14 -5.90 -10.26
N ILE A 23 -23.75 -4.76 -9.93
CA ILE A 23 -23.22 -3.43 -10.23
C ILE A 23 -22.23 -2.98 -9.13
N ALA A 24 -22.53 -3.27 -7.86
CA ALA A 24 -21.74 -2.79 -6.72
C ALA A 24 -20.39 -3.50 -6.57
N ILE A 25 -20.33 -4.83 -6.76
CA ILE A 25 -19.12 -5.63 -6.57
C ILE A 25 -17.94 -5.16 -7.45
N PRO A 26 -18.07 -5.00 -8.79
CA PRO A 26 -16.93 -4.59 -9.61
C PRO A 26 -16.42 -3.20 -9.24
N ASN A 27 -17.32 -2.27 -8.88
CA ASN A 27 -16.94 -0.92 -8.44
C ASN A 27 -16.22 -0.96 -7.09
N LEU A 28 -16.68 -1.78 -6.15
CA LEU A 28 -16.04 -1.94 -4.85
C LEU A 28 -14.63 -2.52 -4.97
N LEU A 29 -14.41 -3.48 -5.88
CA LEU A 29 -13.09 -4.04 -6.13
C LEU A 29 -12.11 -2.97 -6.66
N ARG A 30 -12.55 -2.14 -7.62
CA ARG A 30 -11.74 -1.02 -8.13
C ARG A 30 -11.45 0.02 -7.04
N ALA A 31 -12.45 0.36 -6.23
CA ALA A 31 -12.27 1.31 -5.13
C ALA A 31 -11.25 0.80 -4.09
N ARG A 32 -11.27 -0.51 -3.78
CA ARG A 32 -10.29 -1.14 -2.89
C ARG A 32 -8.87 -1.08 -3.47
N VAL A 33 -8.70 -1.38 -4.76
CA VAL A 33 -7.40 -1.27 -5.44
C VAL A 33 -6.85 0.16 -5.35
N ASN A 34 -7.68 1.16 -5.65
CA ASN A 34 -7.26 2.56 -5.55
C ASN A 34 -6.91 2.98 -4.11
N ALA A 35 -7.65 2.49 -3.12
CA ALA A 35 -7.37 2.75 -1.71
C ALA A 35 -6.05 2.10 -1.25
N ASN A 36 -5.76 0.87 -1.72
CA ASN A 36 -4.51 0.19 -1.47
C ASN A 36 -3.33 0.95 -2.10
N GLU A 37 -3.47 1.41 -3.35
CA GLU A 37 -2.46 2.23 -4.04
C GLU A 37 -2.19 3.54 -3.29
N SER A 38 -3.23 4.25 -2.88
CA SER A 38 -3.10 5.49 -2.10
C SER A 38 -2.42 5.25 -0.74
N THR A 39 -2.75 4.15 -0.07
CA THR A 39 -2.11 3.78 1.19
C THR A 39 -0.64 3.46 0.97
N ALA A 40 -0.31 2.70 -0.09
CA ALA A 40 1.07 2.33 -0.38
C ALA A 40 1.94 3.57 -0.63
N GLN A 41 1.44 4.55 -1.38
CA GLN A 41 2.11 5.83 -1.57
C GLN A 41 2.29 6.59 -0.25
N ALA A 42 1.27 6.63 0.61
CA ALA A 42 1.36 7.29 1.91
C ALA A 42 2.39 6.62 2.81
N THR A 43 2.41 5.29 2.88
CA THR A 43 3.40 4.52 3.64
C THR A 43 4.82 4.78 3.14
N LEU A 44 5.05 4.78 1.82
CA LEU A 44 6.35 5.13 1.25
C LEU A 44 6.80 6.53 1.65
N LYS A 45 5.89 7.52 1.62
CA LYS A 45 6.19 8.88 2.08
C LYS A 45 6.54 8.92 3.56
N THR A 46 5.82 8.19 4.42
CA THR A 46 6.16 8.09 5.84
C THR A 46 7.57 7.55 6.06
N ILE A 47 7.95 6.49 5.33
CA ILE A 47 9.30 5.91 5.41
C ILE A 47 10.36 6.91 4.93
N ALA A 48 10.11 7.58 3.80
CA ALA A 48 11.01 8.59 3.25
C ALA A 48 11.23 9.75 4.21
N THR A 49 10.16 10.33 4.75
CA THR A 49 10.23 11.40 5.76
C THR A 49 11.02 10.96 6.99
N ALA A 50 10.80 9.73 7.46
CA ALA A 50 11.54 9.19 8.57
C ALA A 50 13.04 9.00 8.24
N ALA A 51 13.37 8.57 7.02
CA ALA A 51 14.76 8.36 6.58
C ALA A 51 15.50 9.70 6.45
N GLU A 52 14.83 10.73 5.93
CA GLU A 52 15.37 12.08 5.86
C GLU A 52 15.51 12.72 7.25
N SER A 53 14.56 12.50 8.14
CA SER A 53 14.66 12.93 9.54
C SER A 53 15.85 12.26 10.22
N PHE A 54 16.05 10.96 10.00
CA PHE A 54 17.23 10.24 10.52
C PHE A 54 18.53 10.81 9.96
N ALA A 55 18.62 11.05 8.65
CA ALA A 55 19.81 11.63 8.03
C ALA A 55 20.11 13.04 8.57
N SER A 56 19.08 13.86 8.79
CA SER A 56 19.26 15.20 9.37
C SER A 56 19.87 15.17 10.79
N ALA A 57 19.58 14.12 11.57
CA ALA A 57 20.13 13.94 12.91
C ALA A 57 21.50 13.24 12.93
N ASN A 58 21.87 12.53 11.86
CA ASN A 58 23.08 11.70 11.79
C ASN A 58 24.08 12.24 10.75
N ALA A 59 24.33 13.55 10.76
CA ALA A 59 25.31 14.22 9.89
C ALA A 59 25.13 13.95 8.38
N GLY A 60 23.88 13.77 7.94
CA GLY A 60 23.54 13.48 6.54
C GLY A 60 23.63 12.01 6.15
N ALA A 61 23.98 11.11 7.08
CA ALA A 61 24.04 9.68 6.81
C ALA A 61 22.68 9.01 6.95
N TYR A 62 22.24 8.33 5.89
CA TYR A 62 21.01 7.55 5.91
C TYR A 62 21.14 6.27 6.77
N PRO A 63 20.01 5.75 7.29
CA PRO A 63 20.03 4.57 8.17
C PRO A 63 20.51 3.34 7.39
N SER A 64 21.29 2.45 8.02
CA SER A 64 21.78 1.23 7.35
C SER A 64 20.69 0.19 7.07
N ASN A 65 19.59 0.24 7.81
CA ASN A 65 18.42 -0.61 7.66
C ASN A 65 17.21 0.02 8.36
N MET A 66 16.02 -0.53 8.11
CA MET A 66 14.77 -0.08 8.74
C MET A 66 14.79 -0.23 10.27
N SER A 67 15.51 -1.21 10.80
CA SER A 67 15.61 -1.44 12.25
C SER A 67 16.30 -0.29 12.97
N ALA A 68 17.30 0.34 12.35
CA ALA A 68 18.00 1.49 12.92
C ALA A 68 17.07 2.69 13.19
N MET A 69 16.01 2.82 12.40
CA MET A 69 15.00 3.88 12.56
C MET A 69 13.98 3.56 13.65
N LEU A 70 13.76 2.26 13.94
CA LEU A 70 12.84 1.77 14.97
C LEU A 70 13.46 1.77 16.36
N THR A 71 14.77 1.51 16.45
CA THR A 71 15.51 1.46 17.71
C THR A 71 16.18 2.78 18.07
N ALA A 72 16.10 3.80 17.20
CA ALA A 72 16.53 5.16 17.52
C ALA A 72 15.73 5.74 18.69
N ASN A 73 16.34 6.68 19.43
CA ASN A 73 15.69 7.35 20.55
C ASN A 73 15.72 8.88 20.37
N PRO A 74 14.59 9.53 20.05
CA PRO A 74 13.27 8.95 19.78
C PRO A 74 13.21 8.15 18.46
N ALA A 75 12.28 7.20 18.37
CA ALA A 75 12.11 6.37 17.18
C ALA A 75 11.52 7.20 16.03
N TYR A 76 12.07 7.03 14.82
CA TYR A 76 11.60 7.72 13.61
C TYR A 76 10.46 6.98 12.92
N LEU A 77 10.33 5.68 13.18
CA LEU A 77 9.23 4.83 12.74
C LEU A 77 8.63 4.10 13.94
N ASN A 78 7.33 3.86 13.87
CA ASN A 78 6.55 3.15 14.89
C ASN A 78 6.53 1.63 14.65
N GLU A 79 6.76 1.19 13.42
CA GLU A 79 6.71 -0.22 13.05
C GLU A 79 7.56 -0.53 11.82
N ASN A 80 7.89 -1.81 11.63
CA ASN A 80 8.60 -2.25 10.45
C ASN A 80 7.62 -2.43 9.28
N TYR A 81 7.70 -1.53 8.31
CA TYR A 81 6.86 -1.55 7.11
C TYR A 81 7.27 -2.61 6.07
N THR A 82 8.49 -3.13 6.12
CA THR A 82 8.99 -4.16 5.17
C THR A 82 8.72 -5.59 5.64
N ASN A 83 8.10 -5.77 6.80
CA ASN A 83 7.76 -7.10 7.32
C ASN A 83 6.36 -7.50 6.86
N GLY A 84 6.31 -8.22 5.73
CA GLY A 84 5.09 -8.79 5.18
C GLY A 84 4.30 -7.88 4.23
N THR A 85 3.10 -8.33 3.86
CA THR A 85 2.18 -7.60 2.97
C THR A 85 1.25 -6.70 3.79
N ARG A 86 1.17 -5.42 3.45
CA ARG A 86 0.23 -4.46 4.06
C ARG A 86 -0.71 -3.91 3.02
N GLN A 87 -2.00 -4.03 3.28
CA GLN A 87 -3.07 -3.58 2.37
C GLN A 87 -2.84 -4.05 0.92
N GLY A 88 -2.37 -5.29 0.76
CA GLY A 88 -2.13 -5.90 -0.54
C GLY A 88 -0.85 -5.45 -1.26
N TYR A 89 0.04 -4.71 -0.59
CA TYR A 89 1.35 -4.27 -1.09
C TYR A 89 2.49 -4.82 -0.23
N ASN A 90 3.59 -5.16 -0.89
CA ASN A 90 4.86 -5.54 -0.28
C ASN A 90 5.81 -4.34 -0.35
N PHE A 91 6.45 -4.03 0.77
CA PHE A 91 7.41 -2.92 0.84
C PHE A 91 8.83 -3.48 0.98
N THR A 92 9.73 -3.00 0.14
CA THR A 92 11.16 -3.32 0.23
C THR A 92 11.96 -2.04 0.22
N CYS A 93 12.85 -1.88 1.19
CA CYS A 93 13.71 -0.71 1.28
C CYS A 93 15.16 -1.14 1.28
N THR A 94 15.95 -0.51 0.43
CA THR A 94 17.40 -0.64 0.38
C THR A 94 17.98 0.71 0.76
N PHE A 95 18.80 0.72 1.80
CA PHE A 95 19.47 1.91 2.27
C PHE A 95 20.97 1.78 2.07
N THR A 96 21.61 2.87 1.70
CA THR A 96 23.06 3.06 1.70
C THR A 96 23.39 4.29 2.53
N ALA A 97 24.66 4.55 2.82
CA ALA A 97 25.03 5.72 3.63
C ALA A 97 24.60 7.06 3.01
N THR A 98 24.45 7.12 1.68
CA THR A 98 24.20 8.36 0.92
C THR A 98 22.89 8.37 0.14
N SER A 99 22.18 7.24 0.05
CA SER A 99 20.93 7.13 -0.69
C SER A 99 20.00 6.08 -0.09
N TYR A 100 18.71 6.22 -0.35
CA TYR A 100 17.73 5.18 -0.07
C TYR A 100 16.77 4.99 -1.24
N VAL A 101 16.33 3.75 -1.42
CA VAL A 101 15.29 3.40 -2.38
C VAL A 101 14.30 2.50 -1.66
N CYS A 102 13.05 2.92 -1.61
CA CYS A 102 11.95 2.17 -1.03
C CYS A 102 10.88 1.90 -2.09
N ASN A 103 10.58 0.63 -2.30
CA ASN A 103 9.64 0.16 -3.30
C ASN A 103 8.39 -0.38 -2.63
N ALA A 104 7.23 -0.11 -3.22
CA ALA A 104 5.97 -0.77 -2.92
C ALA A 104 5.48 -1.51 -4.17
N THR A 105 5.45 -2.83 -4.11
CA THR A 105 4.96 -3.69 -5.21
C THR A 105 3.66 -4.37 -4.79
N PRO A 106 2.68 -4.54 -5.68
CA PRO A 106 1.45 -5.24 -5.34
C PRO A 106 1.75 -6.72 -5.09
N ALA A 107 1.14 -7.29 -4.04
CA ALA A 107 1.27 -8.71 -3.74
C ALA A 107 0.68 -9.60 -4.86
N THR A 108 -0.42 -9.16 -5.47
CA THR A 108 -0.98 -9.76 -6.68
C THR A 108 -1.40 -8.68 -7.68
N ILE A 109 -0.74 -8.67 -8.84
CA ILE A 109 -0.98 -7.70 -9.90
C ILE A 109 -2.42 -7.83 -10.40
N ASN A 110 -3.08 -6.70 -10.64
CA ASN A 110 -4.46 -6.57 -11.09
C ASN A 110 -5.53 -7.05 -10.09
N GLN A 111 -5.15 -7.38 -8.86
CA GLN A 111 -6.09 -7.76 -7.80
C GLN A 111 -5.92 -6.90 -6.56
N THR A 112 -4.71 -6.81 -5.99
CA THR A 112 -4.45 -5.93 -4.85
C THR A 112 -4.00 -4.54 -5.26
N GLY A 113 -3.39 -4.44 -6.43
CA GLY A 113 -2.83 -3.21 -6.99
C GLY A 113 -2.55 -3.37 -8.48
N THR A 114 -2.61 -2.28 -9.24
CA THR A 114 -2.30 -2.26 -10.68
C THR A 114 -0.94 -1.65 -10.97
N ARG A 115 -0.37 -0.89 -10.03
CA ARG A 115 0.91 -0.20 -10.19
C ARG A 115 1.85 -0.49 -9.03
N SER A 116 3.14 -0.48 -9.33
CA SER A 116 4.22 -0.42 -8.34
C SER A 116 4.72 1.00 -8.19
N PHE A 117 5.25 1.31 -7.01
CA PHE A 117 5.77 2.62 -6.65
C PHE A 117 7.19 2.49 -6.12
N ALA A 118 8.04 3.47 -6.39
CA ALA A 118 9.33 3.63 -5.72
C ALA A 118 9.41 5.04 -5.16
N ILE A 119 10.03 5.20 -3.99
CA ILE A 119 10.44 6.48 -3.46
C ILE A 119 11.94 6.48 -3.27
N CYS A 120 12.55 7.55 -3.74
CA CYS A 120 13.99 7.76 -3.80
C CYS A 120 14.43 8.82 -2.81
N THR A 121 15.75 8.89 -2.60
CA THR A 121 16.43 10.01 -1.94
C THR A 121 15.87 11.36 -2.41
N GLY A 122 15.50 12.24 -1.47
CA GLY A 122 14.80 13.49 -1.76
C GLY A 122 13.27 13.35 -1.89
N ALA A 123 12.71 12.26 -1.36
CA ALA A 123 11.28 11.95 -1.35
C ALA A 123 10.60 11.95 -2.74
N VAL A 124 11.37 11.70 -3.81
CA VAL A 124 10.85 11.66 -5.18
C VAL A 124 10.13 10.33 -5.40
N MET A 125 8.84 10.39 -5.69
CA MET A 125 8.00 9.22 -5.95
C MET A 125 7.91 8.92 -7.45
N ASN A 126 8.39 7.75 -7.84
CA ASN A 126 8.27 7.20 -9.18
C ASN A 126 7.15 6.15 -9.21
N THR A 127 6.39 6.13 -10.31
CA THR A 127 5.27 5.19 -10.49
C THR A 127 5.50 4.34 -11.73
N SER A 128 5.31 3.02 -11.64
CA SER A 128 5.42 2.13 -12.79
C SER A 128 4.23 2.26 -13.74
N ALA A 129 4.42 1.75 -14.97
CA ALA A 129 3.31 1.50 -15.88
C ALA A 129 2.25 0.57 -15.25
N VAL A 130 1.00 0.71 -15.70
CA VAL A 130 -0.11 -0.14 -15.26
C VAL A 130 0.20 -1.60 -15.63
N GLY A 131 0.02 -2.51 -14.68
CA GLY A 131 0.26 -3.95 -14.82
C GLY A 131 1.72 -4.39 -14.58
N SER A 132 2.63 -3.47 -14.25
CA SER A 132 4.03 -3.82 -13.99
C SER A 132 4.25 -4.27 -12.55
N ALA A 133 4.80 -5.47 -12.37
CA ALA A 133 5.26 -5.98 -11.07
C ALA A 133 6.51 -5.23 -10.59
N THR A 134 7.34 -4.80 -11.54
CA THR A 134 8.65 -4.22 -11.28
C THR A 134 8.48 -2.79 -10.79
N ALA A 135 9.11 -2.48 -9.65
CA ALA A 135 9.20 -1.12 -9.15
C ALA A 135 9.98 -0.26 -10.15
N PRO A 136 9.60 1.02 -10.32
CA PRO A 136 10.28 1.90 -11.25
C PRO A 136 11.68 2.22 -10.73
N ALA A 137 12.64 2.37 -11.63
CA ALA A 137 14.01 2.70 -11.25
C ALA A 137 14.08 4.08 -10.59
N CYS A 138 15.04 4.21 -9.68
CA CYS A 138 15.43 5.49 -9.12
C CYS A 138 16.41 6.18 -10.09
N PRO A 139 16.25 7.47 -10.41
CA PRO A 139 17.20 8.23 -11.22
C PRO A 139 18.56 8.40 -10.53
#